data_AF-K7WKP2-F1
#
_entry.id   AF-K7WKP2-F1
#
_cell.length_a   1.000
_cell.length_b   1.000
_cell.length_c   1.000
_cell.angle_alpha   90.00
_cell.angle_beta   90.00
_cell.angle_gamma   90.00
#
_symmetry.space_group_name_H-M   'P 1'
#
loop_
_entity.id
_entity.type
_entity.pdbx_description
1 polymer ?
#
loop_
_entity_poly.entity_id
_entity_poly.type
_entity_poly.pdbx_seq_one_letter_code
_entity_poly.pdbx_strand_id
1 'polypeptide(L)'
;MVIRGKIMFSVFGKKPVDAISLPDVPYSVRLNCKDGGIFVGGKEPQHRRSNPDDKIDISIIKVSKYYGNLGLQYTGQWIQLFFVAAPNIDPKILPQNTVCVCYIKKQSISNLFSKVQDVISEQDPGMGIFTIKFNKESGKDGPYYTVAFDWRERQGEPENKQLQQIAGLLQTQPALFDFEGTRDMQCLDGLSSEEITALLEGGQEQPELPPSNVKKIKGGK
;
A
#
# COMPACT_ATOMS: atom_id res chain seq x y z
N MET A 1 -23.10 51.42 2.52
CA MET A 1 -21.88 50.58 2.50
C MET A 1 -22.23 49.26 3.19
N VAL A 2 -22.51 48.20 2.44
CA VAL A 2 -22.94 46.89 2.98
C VAL A 2 -21.80 45.91 2.78
N ILE A 3 -21.18 45.47 3.88
CA ILE A 3 -20.17 44.41 3.87
C ILE A 3 -20.92 43.08 3.67
N ARG A 4 -20.94 42.58 2.43
CA ARG A 4 -21.43 41.23 2.12
C ARG A 4 -20.45 40.21 2.68
N GLY A 5 -20.77 39.64 3.84
CA GLY A 5 -20.07 38.47 4.36
C GLY A 5 -20.19 37.30 3.39
N LYS A 6 -19.07 36.81 2.89
CA LYS A 6 -19.00 35.64 1.99
C LYS A 6 -19.36 34.41 2.83
N ILE A 7 -20.53 33.80 2.57
CA ILE A 7 -20.91 32.53 3.21
C ILE A 7 -19.90 31.46 2.75
N MET A 8 -19.02 31.04 3.65
CA MET A 8 -18.20 29.84 3.44
C MET A 8 -19.02 28.63 3.85
N PHE A 9 -19.61 27.93 2.88
CA PHE A 9 -20.12 26.58 3.11
C PHE A 9 -19.04 25.58 2.69
N SER A 10 -18.81 24.56 3.51
CA SER A 10 -17.99 23.40 3.13
C SER A 10 -18.91 22.20 2.96
N VAL A 11 -19.05 21.71 1.73
CA VAL A 11 -19.87 20.53 1.40
C VAL A 11 -19.27 19.25 2.00
N PHE A 12 -17.95 19.22 2.18
CA PHE A 12 -17.21 18.02 2.59
C PHE A 12 -16.49 18.20 3.94
N GLY A 13 -16.82 19.25 4.70
CA GLY A 13 -16.14 19.60 5.94
C GLY A 13 -14.70 20.09 5.74
N LYS A 14 -13.96 20.25 6.83
CA LYS A 14 -12.51 20.48 6.80
C LYS A 14 -11.89 19.42 7.70
N LYS A 15 -10.83 18.78 7.19
CA LYS A 15 -10.05 17.84 7.99
C LYS A 15 -9.46 18.56 9.22
N PRO A 16 -9.63 18.05 10.45
CA PRO A 16 -8.94 18.60 11.61
C PRO A 16 -7.43 18.51 11.41
N VAL A 17 -6.71 19.62 11.66
CA VAL A 17 -5.25 19.68 11.49
C VAL A 17 -4.54 18.66 12.39
N ASP A 18 -5.15 18.36 13.55
CA ASP A 18 -4.56 17.52 14.59
C ASP A 18 -5.15 16.10 14.68
N ALA A 19 -5.73 15.56 13.61
CA ALA A 19 -6.30 14.21 13.61
C ALA A 19 -5.85 13.35 12.43
N ILE A 20 -5.70 12.04 12.68
CA ILE A 20 -5.61 11.07 11.60
C ILE A 20 -7.01 10.89 10.99
N SER A 21 -7.11 11.14 9.69
CA SER A 21 -8.34 10.97 8.92
C SER A 21 -8.40 9.55 8.39
N LEU A 22 -9.43 8.81 8.77
CA LEU A 22 -9.81 7.55 8.15
C LEU A 22 -11.00 7.81 7.21
N PRO A 23 -10.78 7.88 5.89
CA PRO A 23 -11.88 7.96 4.93
C PRO A 23 -12.64 6.63 4.86
N ASP A 24 -13.94 6.68 4.51
CA ASP A 24 -14.78 5.48 4.34
C ASP A 24 -14.19 4.48 3.34
N VAL A 25 -13.56 5.02 2.28
CA VAL A 25 -12.73 4.25 1.35
C VAL A 25 -11.27 4.67 1.60
N PRO A 26 -10.40 3.76 2.07
CA PRO A 26 -9.00 4.09 2.36
C PRO A 26 -8.29 4.60 1.11
N TYR A 27 -7.31 5.47 1.31
CA TYR A 27 -6.61 6.08 0.19
C TYR A 27 -5.66 5.07 -0.46
N SER A 28 -6.08 4.49 -1.60
CA SER A 28 -5.32 3.44 -2.29
C SER A 28 -4.03 3.97 -2.92
N VAL A 29 -2.91 3.41 -2.50
CA VAL A 29 -1.56 3.69 -2.99
C VAL A 29 -1.01 2.45 -3.67
N ARG A 30 -0.61 2.60 -4.93
CA ARG A 30 0.01 1.53 -5.72
C ARG A 30 1.53 1.67 -5.67
N LEU A 31 2.22 0.59 -5.32
CA LEU A 31 3.67 0.51 -5.43
C LEU A 31 4.02 0.05 -6.85
N ASN A 32 4.55 0.95 -7.69
CA ASN A 32 4.80 0.64 -9.08
C ASN A 32 6.18 -0.03 -9.26
N CYS A 33 6.21 -1.35 -9.20
CA CYS A 33 7.42 -2.15 -9.46
C CYS A 33 7.90 -2.12 -10.92
N LYS A 34 7.11 -1.59 -11.87
CA LYS A 34 7.56 -1.49 -13.27
C LYS A 34 8.42 -0.25 -13.47
N ASP A 35 7.91 0.90 -13.05
CA ASP A 35 8.53 2.19 -13.32
C ASP A 35 9.20 2.82 -12.09
N GLY A 36 9.09 2.20 -10.92
CA GLY A 36 9.55 2.73 -9.64
C GLY A 36 8.63 3.83 -9.10
N GLY A 37 8.59 3.93 -7.77
CA GLY A 37 7.84 4.95 -7.05
C GLY A 37 6.42 4.53 -6.67
N ILE A 38 5.79 5.38 -5.88
CA ILE A 38 4.39 5.25 -5.50
C ILE A 38 3.48 5.98 -6.48
N PHE A 39 2.30 5.44 -6.68
CA PHE A 39 1.30 5.98 -7.58
C PHE A 39 -0.06 6.03 -6.89
N VAL A 40 -0.73 7.16 -7.06
CA VAL A 40 -1.98 7.45 -6.37
C VAL A 40 -3.02 7.90 -7.41
N GLY A 41 -4.12 7.16 -7.52
CA GLY A 41 -5.17 7.38 -8.52
C GLY A 41 -5.01 6.51 -9.78
N GLY A 42 -5.95 6.65 -10.73
CA GLY A 42 -6.17 5.87 -11.97
C GLY A 42 -5.04 5.84 -13.03
N LYS A 43 -5.33 6.12 -14.31
CA LYS A 43 -4.34 6.14 -15.43
C LYS A 43 -4.08 7.52 -16.05
N GLU A 44 -4.68 8.57 -15.50
CA GLU A 44 -4.60 9.94 -16.01
C GLU A 44 -3.28 10.66 -15.67
N PRO A 45 -2.86 11.65 -16.48
CA PRO A 45 -1.60 12.37 -16.31
C PRO A 45 -1.46 13.20 -15.02
N GLN A 46 -2.56 13.43 -14.28
CA GLN A 46 -2.58 14.26 -13.06
C GLN A 46 -2.37 13.46 -11.77
N HIS A 47 -2.06 12.16 -11.87
CA HIS A 47 -1.87 11.32 -10.70
C HIS A 47 -0.63 11.68 -9.90
N ARG A 48 -0.77 11.66 -8.57
CA ARG A 48 0.36 11.90 -7.66
C ARG A 48 1.31 10.72 -7.79
N ARG A 49 2.54 11.01 -8.18
CA ARG A 49 3.58 10.02 -8.40
C ARG A 49 4.87 10.48 -7.74
N SER A 50 5.57 9.56 -7.11
CA SER A 50 6.96 9.77 -6.67
C SER A 50 7.94 9.32 -7.76
N ASN A 51 9.16 9.86 -7.71
CA ASN A 51 10.28 9.33 -8.49
C ASN A 51 10.76 7.99 -7.88
N PRO A 52 11.47 7.16 -8.67
CA PRO A 52 12.04 5.91 -8.17
C PRO A 52 13.06 6.12 -7.03
N ASP A 53 13.78 7.25 -7.05
CA ASP A 53 14.81 7.58 -6.06
C ASP A 53 14.23 8.20 -4.77
N ASP A 54 12.92 8.50 -4.76
CA ASP A 54 12.26 9.08 -3.60
C ASP A 54 12.12 8.04 -2.49
N LYS A 55 12.47 8.45 -1.27
CA LYS A 55 12.27 7.67 -0.05
C LYS A 55 10.92 8.05 0.55
N ILE A 56 10.04 7.08 0.74
CA ILE A 56 8.69 7.33 1.25
C ILE A 56 8.56 6.78 2.67
N ASP A 57 8.64 7.70 3.63
CA ASP A 57 8.48 7.43 5.05
C ASP A 57 7.00 7.28 5.43
N ILE A 58 6.68 6.16 6.07
CA ILE A 58 5.32 5.77 6.47
C ILE A 58 5.30 5.20 7.88
N SER A 59 4.18 5.41 8.57
CA SER A 59 3.85 4.72 9.82
C SER A 59 2.88 3.60 9.49
N ILE A 60 3.32 2.34 9.56
CA ILE A 60 2.43 1.18 9.36
C ILE A 60 1.52 1.05 10.59
N ILE A 61 0.21 1.02 10.39
CA ILE A 61 -0.79 0.99 11.46
C ILE A 61 -1.61 -0.31 11.50
N LYS A 62 -1.63 -1.07 10.39
CA LYS A 62 -2.19 -2.44 10.33
C LYS A 62 -1.57 -3.20 9.18
N VAL A 63 -1.36 -4.49 9.40
CA VAL A 63 -0.90 -5.46 8.40
C VAL A 63 -1.92 -6.59 8.37
N SER A 64 -2.35 -6.99 7.17
CA SER A 64 -3.25 -8.13 6.96
C SER A 64 -2.77 -9.00 5.81
N LYS A 65 -2.96 -10.32 5.93
CA LYS A 65 -2.58 -11.30 4.91
C LYS A 65 -3.80 -11.66 4.06
N TYR A 66 -3.62 -11.69 2.75
CA TYR A 66 -4.66 -12.07 1.80
C TYR A 66 -4.15 -13.09 0.79
N TYR A 67 -5.06 -13.90 0.25
CA TYR A 67 -4.84 -14.74 -0.92
C TYR A 67 -5.85 -14.35 -2.01
N GLY A 68 -5.36 -14.07 -3.22
CA GLY A 68 -6.20 -13.58 -4.30
C GLY A 68 -5.39 -12.99 -5.45
N ASN A 69 -6.05 -12.29 -6.36
CA ASN A 69 -5.43 -11.82 -7.59
C ASN A 69 -5.34 -10.28 -7.73
N LEU A 70 -5.99 -9.47 -6.88
CA LEU A 70 -6.06 -7.99 -7.02
C LEU A 70 -6.39 -7.52 -8.45
N GLY A 71 -7.22 -8.28 -9.18
CA GLY A 71 -7.55 -8.00 -10.59
C GLY A 71 -6.43 -8.33 -11.59
N LEU A 72 -5.40 -9.05 -11.17
CA LEU A 72 -4.33 -9.58 -12.03
C LEU A 72 -4.68 -10.98 -12.55
N GLN A 73 -3.95 -11.43 -13.57
CA GLN A 73 -4.16 -12.73 -14.22
C GLN A 73 -3.69 -13.94 -13.40
N TYR A 74 -3.08 -13.72 -12.24
CA TYR A 74 -2.57 -14.80 -11.40
C TYR A 74 -3.03 -14.59 -9.96
N THR A 75 -3.26 -15.69 -9.25
CA THR A 75 -3.59 -15.71 -7.83
C THR A 75 -2.32 -15.90 -6.99
N GLY A 76 -2.24 -15.26 -5.84
CA GLY A 76 -1.11 -15.41 -4.93
C GLY A 76 -1.35 -14.78 -3.57
N GLN A 77 -0.35 -14.89 -2.70
CA GLN A 77 -0.36 -14.23 -1.40
C GLN A 77 0.01 -12.76 -1.52
N TRP A 78 -0.71 -11.94 -0.75
CA TRP A 78 -0.54 -10.50 -0.66
C TRP A 78 -0.51 -10.08 0.81
N ILE A 79 0.26 -9.03 1.08
CA ILE A 79 0.17 -8.30 2.33
C ILE A 79 -0.51 -6.96 2.03
N GLN A 80 -1.59 -6.69 2.74
CA GLN A 80 -2.24 -5.39 2.80
C GLN A 80 -1.61 -4.59 3.94
N LEU A 81 -1.16 -3.37 3.65
CA LEU A 81 -0.60 -2.44 4.61
C LEU A 81 -1.51 -1.23 4.71
N PHE A 82 -2.07 -0.97 5.89
CA PHE A 82 -2.60 0.34 6.23
C PHE A 82 -1.49 1.17 6.85
N PHE A 83 -1.38 2.42 6.43
CA PHE A 83 -0.35 3.32 6.92
C PHE A 83 -0.76 4.79 6.86
N VAL A 84 0.00 5.63 7.54
CA VAL A 84 -0.06 7.08 7.44
C VAL A 84 1.29 7.61 6.96
N ALA A 85 1.31 8.52 5.99
CA ALA A 85 2.55 9.15 5.54
C ALA A 85 3.18 9.97 6.67
N ALA A 86 4.51 9.90 6.81
CA ALA A 86 5.22 10.68 7.80
C ALA A 86 5.15 12.20 7.49
N PRO A 87 5.32 13.08 8.50
CA PRO A 87 5.18 14.53 8.34
C PRO A 87 6.15 15.17 7.33
N ASN A 88 7.29 14.52 7.08
CA ASN A 88 8.30 14.97 6.12
C ASN A 88 7.93 14.73 4.65
N ILE A 89 6.88 13.95 4.37
CA ILE A 89 6.47 13.63 3.00
C ILE A 89 5.68 14.77 2.37
N ASP A 90 6.03 15.17 1.15
CA ASP A 90 5.29 16.21 0.42
C ASP A 90 3.81 15.79 0.27
N PRO A 91 2.83 16.62 0.69
CA PRO A 91 1.41 16.37 0.47
C PRO A 91 1.01 16.12 -0.98
N LYS A 92 1.84 16.57 -1.95
CA LYS A 92 1.69 16.28 -3.39
C LYS A 92 1.99 14.83 -3.74
N ILE A 93 2.73 14.11 -2.91
CA ILE A 93 3.04 12.68 -3.08
C ILE A 93 2.01 11.85 -2.32
N LEU A 94 1.88 12.05 -1.01
CA LEU A 94 0.89 11.38 -0.16
C LEU A 94 0.14 12.36 0.74
N PRO A 95 -1.17 12.17 0.97
CA PRO A 95 -1.92 13.02 1.86
C PRO A 95 -1.43 12.89 3.31
N GLN A 96 -1.11 14.04 3.92
CA GLN A 96 -0.70 14.11 5.32
C GLN A 96 -1.82 13.66 6.27
N ASN A 97 -1.47 12.92 7.33
CA ASN A 97 -2.38 12.43 8.37
C ASN A 97 -3.59 11.64 7.85
N THR A 98 -3.53 11.04 6.66
CA THR A 98 -4.66 10.28 6.09
C THR A 98 -4.28 8.81 6.03
N VAL A 99 -5.20 7.94 6.44
CA VAL A 99 -5.01 6.49 6.31
C VAL A 99 -4.99 6.11 4.83
N CYS A 100 -3.87 5.55 4.43
CA CYS A 100 -3.61 5.00 3.11
C CYS A 100 -3.57 3.47 3.19
N VAL A 101 -3.81 2.81 2.06
CA VAL A 101 -3.68 1.37 1.92
C VAL A 101 -2.82 1.03 0.71
N CYS A 102 -1.92 0.05 0.84
CA CYS A 102 -1.21 -0.52 -0.29
C CYS A 102 -1.10 -2.04 -0.18
N TYR A 103 -0.70 -2.67 -1.26
CA TYR A 103 -0.56 -4.12 -1.37
C TYR A 103 0.82 -4.49 -1.87
N ILE A 104 1.47 -5.45 -1.20
CA ILE A 104 2.80 -5.96 -1.57
C ILE A 104 2.77 -7.47 -1.75
N LYS A 105 3.70 -7.99 -2.57
CA LYS A 105 3.82 -9.42 -2.92
C LYS A 105 5.27 -9.88 -3.00
N LYS A 106 5.46 -11.21 -3.02
CA LYS A 106 6.73 -11.88 -3.34
C LYS A 106 7.90 -11.34 -2.51
N GLN A 107 9.00 -10.97 -3.15
CA GLN A 107 10.23 -10.49 -2.51
C GLN A 107 10.00 -9.30 -1.57
N SER A 108 9.02 -8.43 -1.86
CA SER A 108 8.71 -7.30 -0.99
C SER A 108 8.10 -7.72 0.35
N ILE A 109 7.41 -8.87 0.40
CA ILE A 109 6.92 -9.46 1.66
C ILE A 109 8.11 -9.91 2.51
N SER A 110 9.05 -10.64 1.90
CA SER A 110 10.28 -11.07 2.59
C SER A 110 11.07 -9.88 3.10
N ASN A 111 11.26 -8.84 2.28
CA ASN A 111 11.98 -7.62 2.67
C ASN A 111 11.34 -6.91 3.87
N LEU A 112 10.00 -6.80 3.89
CA LEU A 112 9.29 -6.22 5.03
C LEU A 112 9.48 -7.06 6.29
N PHE A 113 9.26 -8.37 6.21
CA PHE A 113 9.33 -9.23 7.40
C PHE A 113 10.75 -9.39 7.94
N SER A 114 11.77 -9.45 7.08
CA SER A 114 13.17 -9.39 7.53
C SER A 114 13.42 -8.11 8.32
N LYS A 115 12.99 -6.95 7.80
CA LYS A 115 13.14 -5.67 8.51
C LYS A 115 12.35 -5.63 9.83
N VAL A 116 11.15 -6.19 9.86
CA VAL A 116 10.37 -6.31 11.11
C VAL A 116 11.08 -7.20 12.12
N GLN A 117 11.67 -8.32 11.70
CA GLN A 117 12.42 -9.23 12.56
C GLN A 117 13.68 -8.55 13.13
N ASP A 118 14.38 -7.75 12.34
CA ASP A 118 15.56 -7.00 12.80
C ASP A 118 15.20 -6.00 13.92
N VAL A 119 14.02 -5.38 13.83
CA VAL A 119 13.60 -4.33 14.78
C VAL A 119 12.95 -4.94 16.02
N ILE A 120 12.12 -5.97 15.85
CA ILE A 120 11.32 -6.55 16.95
C ILE A 120 12.17 -7.18 18.06
N SER A 121 13.42 -7.54 17.76
CA SER A 121 14.37 -8.01 18.78
C SER A 121 14.81 -6.92 19.76
N GLU A 122 14.73 -5.65 19.36
CA GLU A 122 15.20 -4.51 20.15
C GLU A 122 14.04 -3.65 20.66
N GLN A 123 13.00 -3.45 19.84
CA GLN A 123 11.86 -2.59 20.17
C GLN A 123 10.63 -2.86 19.30
N ASP A 124 9.48 -2.28 19.68
CA ASP A 124 8.26 -2.37 18.88
C ASP A 124 8.43 -1.64 17.52
N PRO A 125 8.34 -2.34 16.37
CA PRO A 125 8.45 -1.73 15.06
C PRO A 125 7.39 -0.65 14.79
N GLY A 126 6.22 -0.73 15.43
CA GLY A 126 5.13 0.23 15.32
C GLY A 126 5.45 1.61 15.91
N MET A 127 6.49 1.71 16.74
CA MET A 127 6.93 2.98 17.34
C MET A 127 7.73 3.85 16.36
N GLY A 128 8.35 3.24 15.35
CA GLY A 128 9.20 3.94 14.38
C GLY A 128 8.48 4.37 13.10
N ILE A 129 9.30 4.59 12.09
CA ILE A 129 8.90 4.94 10.72
C ILE A 129 9.56 3.96 9.77
N PHE A 130 8.77 3.38 8.88
CA PHE A 130 9.26 2.57 7.78
C PHE A 130 9.55 3.44 6.57
N THR A 131 10.70 3.27 5.94
CA THR A 131 11.03 3.93 4.69
C THR A 131 10.86 2.95 3.53
N ILE A 132 9.92 3.22 2.64
CA ILE A 132 9.77 2.50 1.37
C ILE A 132 10.85 3.01 0.40
N LYS A 133 11.57 2.07 -0.21
CA LYS A 133 12.58 2.32 -1.25
C LYS A 133 12.30 1.42 -2.45
N PHE A 134 12.66 1.89 -3.65
CA PHE A 134 12.56 1.12 -4.89
C PHE A 134 13.96 0.78 -5.39
N ASN A 135 14.33 -0.51 -5.32
CA ASN A 135 15.62 -0.98 -5.82
C ASN A 135 15.46 -1.37 -7.28
N LYS A 136 16.28 -0.78 -8.15
CA LYS A 136 16.30 -1.10 -9.57
C LYS A 136 17.02 -2.42 -9.79
N GLU A 137 16.33 -3.35 -10.43
CA GLU A 137 16.81 -4.68 -10.77
C GLU A 137 16.94 -4.84 -12.29
N SER A 138 17.85 -5.72 -12.71
CA SER A 138 17.99 -6.13 -14.11
C SER A 138 17.11 -7.35 -14.38
N GLY A 139 16.10 -7.20 -15.25
CA GLY A 139 15.22 -8.28 -15.69
C GLY A 139 15.48 -8.71 -17.13
N LYS A 140 14.94 -9.88 -17.52
CA LYS A 140 15.02 -10.40 -18.90
C LYS A 140 14.33 -9.48 -19.91
N ASP A 141 13.25 -8.82 -19.49
CA ASP A 141 12.42 -7.93 -20.33
C ASP A 141 12.74 -6.43 -20.12
N GLY A 142 13.91 -6.13 -19.54
CA GLY A 142 14.33 -4.79 -19.16
C GLY A 142 14.37 -4.58 -17.64
N PRO A 143 14.72 -3.36 -17.20
CA PRO A 143 14.81 -3.06 -15.77
C PRO A 143 13.42 -3.11 -15.12
N TYR A 144 13.38 -3.58 -13.89
CA TYR A 144 12.20 -3.54 -13.03
C TYR A 144 12.62 -3.05 -11.64
N TYR A 145 11.67 -2.86 -10.74
CA TYR A 145 11.93 -2.42 -9.38
C TYR A 145 11.37 -3.40 -8.35
N THR A 146 12.12 -3.62 -7.28
CA THR A 146 11.65 -4.31 -6.08
C THR A 146 11.42 -3.29 -4.97
N VAL A 147 10.42 -3.53 -4.13
CA VAL A 147 10.19 -2.70 -2.95
C VAL A 147 11.02 -3.24 -1.79
N ALA A 148 11.83 -2.36 -1.20
CA ALA A 148 12.56 -2.60 0.03
C ALA A 148 12.03 -1.71 1.14
N PHE A 149 12.17 -2.20 2.37
CA PHE A 149 11.76 -1.49 3.57
C PHE A 149 12.99 -1.27 4.45
N ASP A 150 13.13 -0.04 4.90
CA ASP A 150 14.01 0.29 6.01
C ASP A 150 13.17 0.73 7.20
N TRP A 151 13.81 0.89 8.34
CA TRP A 151 13.15 1.36 9.55
C TRP A 151 14.07 2.33 10.29
N ARG A 152 13.48 3.37 10.87
CA ARG A 152 14.19 4.33 11.72
C ARG A 152 13.32 4.75 12.90
N GLU A 153 13.98 5.18 13.96
CA GLU A 153 13.33 5.90 15.05
C GLU A 153 12.73 7.23 14.57
N ARG A 154 11.73 7.69 15.31
CA ARG A 154 11.11 8.99 15.11
C ARG A 154 12.05 10.11 15.56
N GLN A 155 12.03 11.20 14.82
CA GLN A 155 12.89 12.35 15.03
C GLN A 155 12.04 13.61 15.17
N GLY A 156 12.23 14.32 16.28
CA GLY A 156 11.60 15.61 16.54
C GLY A 156 10.13 15.54 16.94
N GLU A 157 9.58 16.71 17.25
CA GLU A 157 8.22 16.87 17.74
C GLU A 157 7.13 16.47 16.73
N PRO A 158 7.23 16.80 15.42
CA PRO A 158 6.15 16.50 14.48
C PRO A 158 5.85 15.00 14.34
N GLU A 159 6.90 14.17 14.28
CA GLU A 159 6.76 12.71 14.14
C GLU A 159 6.19 12.07 15.41
N ASN A 160 6.61 12.56 16.59
CA ASN A 160 6.10 12.10 17.88
C ASN A 160 4.64 12.51 18.09
N LYS A 161 4.26 13.74 17.69
CA LYS A 161 2.87 14.18 17.71
C LYS A 161 1.99 13.32 16.80
N GLN A 162 2.47 12.99 15.59
CA GLN A 162 1.74 12.09 14.71
C GLN A 162 1.57 10.69 15.31
N LEU A 163 2.59 10.16 16.00
CA LEU A 163 2.49 8.87 16.69
C LEU A 163 1.37 8.87 17.73
N GLN A 164 1.27 9.94 18.53
CA GLN A 164 0.19 10.11 19.51
C GLN A 164 -1.19 10.16 18.84
N GLN A 165 -1.31 10.83 17.69
CA GLN A 165 -2.55 10.88 16.92
C GLN A 165 -2.93 9.51 16.35
N ILE A 166 -1.94 8.74 15.86
CA ILE A 166 -2.13 7.37 15.40
C ILE A 166 -2.59 6.48 16.56
N ALA A 167 -1.94 6.57 17.72
CA ALA A 167 -2.33 5.83 18.91
C ALA A 167 -3.76 6.17 19.35
N GLY A 168 -4.12 7.46 19.36
CA GLY A 168 -5.49 7.91 19.64
C GLY A 168 -6.52 7.35 18.66
N LEU A 169 -6.19 7.29 17.37
CA LEU A 169 -7.05 6.63 16.37
C LEU A 169 -7.21 5.14 16.69
N LEU A 170 -6.10 4.41 16.89
CA LEU A 170 -6.14 2.95 17.09
C LEU A 170 -6.87 2.54 18.38
N GLN A 171 -6.84 3.38 19.43
CA GLN A 171 -7.62 3.15 20.66
C GLN A 171 -9.14 3.12 20.42
N THR A 172 -9.63 3.78 19.36
CA THR A 172 -11.04 3.72 18.97
C THR A 172 -11.42 2.42 18.24
N GLN A 173 -10.45 1.52 18.02
CA GLN A 173 -10.60 0.27 17.27
C GLN A 173 -11.28 0.47 15.91
N PRO A 174 -10.73 1.36 15.05
CA PRO A 174 -11.36 1.69 13.79
C PRO A 174 -11.40 0.47 12.86
N ALA A 175 -12.44 0.40 12.03
CA ALA A 175 -12.54 -0.60 10.97
C ALA A 175 -11.56 -0.27 9.83
N LEU A 176 -10.32 -0.76 9.95
CA LEU A 176 -9.31 -0.66 8.90
C LEU A 176 -9.52 -1.81 7.90
N PHE A 177 -10.36 -1.56 6.88
CA PHE A 177 -10.69 -2.51 5.84
C PHE A 177 -10.82 -1.80 4.49
N ASP A 178 -10.34 -2.44 3.41
CA ASP A 178 -10.47 -1.92 2.04
C ASP A 178 -11.40 -2.84 1.25
N PHE A 179 -12.69 -2.51 1.27
CA PHE A 179 -13.74 -3.36 0.68
C PHE A 179 -13.59 -3.52 -0.83
N GLU A 180 -13.13 -2.47 -1.51
CA GLU A 180 -12.95 -2.48 -2.97
C GLU A 180 -11.72 -3.30 -3.36
N GLY A 181 -10.59 -3.08 -2.68
CA GLY A 181 -9.35 -3.77 -3.00
C GLY A 181 -9.36 -5.26 -2.65
N THR A 182 -10.12 -5.68 -1.63
CA THR A 182 -10.14 -7.07 -1.15
C THR A 182 -11.39 -7.86 -1.54
N ARG A 183 -12.32 -7.27 -2.32
CA ARG A 183 -13.59 -7.92 -2.71
C ARG A 183 -13.44 -9.35 -3.22
N ASP A 184 -12.43 -9.56 -4.06
CA ASP A 184 -12.17 -10.84 -4.72
C ASP A 184 -10.96 -11.57 -4.09
N MET A 185 -10.69 -11.33 -2.80
CA MET A 185 -9.59 -11.93 -2.04
C MET A 185 -10.07 -12.56 -0.73
N GLN A 186 -9.41 -13.65 -0.34
CA GLN A 186 -9.63 -14.29 0.95
C GLN A 186 -8.66 -13.72 1.99
N CYS A 187 -9.19 -13.23 3.11
CA CYS A 187 -8.36 -12.87 4.27
C CYS A 187 -7.82 -14.14 4.91
N LEU A 188 -6.51 -14.15 5.21
CA LEU A 188 -5.81 -15.26 5.86
C LEU A 188 -5.56 -15.00 7.35
N ASP A 189 -5.88 -13.80 7.84
CA ASP A 189 -5.71 -13.47 9.25
C ASP A 189 -6.62 -14.38 10.11
N GLY A 190 -6.04 -14.99 11.14
CA GLY A 190 -6.77 -15.87 12.06
C GLY A 190 -6.99 -17.30 11.55
N LEU A 191 -6.63 -17.63 10.31
CA LEU A 191 -6.66 -18.99 9.81
C LEU A 191 -5.48 -19.82 10.32
N SER A 192 -5.71 -21.11 10.52
CA SER A 192 -4.69 -22.11 10.83
C SER A 192 -3.80 -22.41 9.63
N SER A 193 -2.64 -23.02 9.88
CA SER A 193 -1.71 -23.45 8.82
C SER A 193 -2.35 -24.45 7.87
N GLU A 194 -3.20 -25.35 8.39
CA GLU A 194 -3.96 -26.34 7.62
C GLU A 194 -4.97 -25.67 6.69
N GLU A 195 -5.75 -24.72 7.20
CA GLU A 195 -6.70 -23.94 6.39
C GLU A 195 -6.01 -23.13 5.30
N ILE A 196 -4.88 -22.50 5.63
CA ILE A 196 -4.07 -21.77 4.64
C ILE A 196 -3.56 -22.73 3.57
N THR A 197 -3.04 -23.89 3.95
CA THR A 197 -2.51 -24.89 2.99
C THR A 197 -3.61 -25.38 2.05
N ALA A 198 -4.78 -25.73 2.58
CA ALA A 198 -5.92 -26.15 1.78
C ALA A 198 -6.36 -25.08 0.77
N LEU A 199 -6.35 -23.80 1.17
CA LEU A 199 -6.65 -22.67 0.27
C LEU A 199 -5.61 -22.50 -0.84
N LEU A 200 -4.32 -22.70 -0.53
CA LEU A 200 -3.24 -22.58 -1.50
C LEU A 200 -3.26 -23.73 -2.52
N GLU A 201 -3.57 -24.95 -2.07
CA GLU A 201 -3.67 -26.15 -2.91
C GLU A 201 -4.90 -26.12 -3.83
N GLY A 202 -6.07 -25.69 -3.30
CA GLY A 202 -7.28 -25.53 -4.10
C GLY A 202 -7.20 -24.45 -5.18
N GLY A 203 -6.21 -23.56 -5.12
CA GLY A 203 -5.95 -22.51 -6.11
C GLY A 203 -4.98 -22.88 -7.24
N GLN A 204 -4.35 -24.07 -7.19
CA GLN A 204 -3.36 -24.50 -8.20
C GLN A 204 -3.97 -25.11 -9.48
N GLU A 205 -5.29 -25.32 -9.55
CA GLU A 205 -5.95 -25.82 -10.77
C GLU A 205 -6.36 -24.69 -11.73
N GLN A 206 -5.38 -24.03 -12.35
CA GLN A 206 -5.56 -23.50 -13.71
C GLN A 206 -4.33 -23.86 -14.55
N PRO A 207 -4.43 -24.85 -15.46
CA PRO A 207 -3.37 -25.10 -16.43
C PRO A 207 -3.13 -23.82 -17.24
N GLU A 208 -1.87 -23.44 -17.41
CA GLU A 208 -1.48 -22.49 -18.44
C GLU A 208 -2.13 -22.93 -19.76
N LEU A 209 -3.06 -22.13 -20.29
CA LEU A 209 -3.57 -22.36 -21.64
C LEU A 209 -2.37 -22.36 -22.59
N PRO A 210 -2.17 -23.42 -23.40
CA PRO A 210 -1.04 -23.47 -24.32
C PRO A 210 -1.12 -22.28 -25.29
N PRO A 211 0.02 -21.76 -25.76
CA PRO A 211 0.04 -20.64 -26.67
C PRO A 211 -0.83 -20.94 -27.89
N SER A 212 -1.79 -20.07 -28.16
CA SER A 212 -2.67 -20.16 -29.32
C SER A 212 -1.83 -20.17 -30.59
N ASN A 213 -1.75 -21.34 -31.24
CA ASN A 213 -1.18 -21.49 -32.57
C ASN A 213 -2.09 -20.80 -33.60
N VAL A 214 -1.99 -19.47 -33.71
CA VAL A 214 -2.55 -18.74 -34.85
C VAL A 214 -1.68 -19.07 -36.06
N LYS A 215 -2.07 -20.10 -36.80
CA LYS A 215 -1.57 -20.34 -38.16
C LYS A 215 -1.88 -19.09 -38.99
N LYS A 216 -0.85 -18.34 -39.38
CA LYS A 216 -0.94 -17.37 -40.47
C LYS A 216 -1.40 -18.12 -41.72
N ILE A 217 -2.62 -17.87 -42.14
CA ILE A 217 -3.11 -18.27 -43.47
C ILE A 217 -2.30 -17.46 -44.48
N LYS A 218 -1.45 -18.14 -45.27
CA LYS A 218 -0.83 -17.55 -46.45
C LYS A 218 -1.95 -17.25 -47.45
N GLY A 219 -2.26 -15.98 -47.64
CA GLY A 219 -3.07 -15.52 -48.75
C GLY A 219 -2.29 -15.69 -50.05
N GLY A 220 -2.74 -16.61 -50.89
CA GLY A 220 -2.28 -16.72 -52.27
C GLY A 220 -2.94 -15.66 -53.14
N LYS A 221 -2.15 -15.07 -54.03
CA LYS A 221 -2.52 -14.75 -55.40
C LYS A 221 -1.33 -15.11 -56.28
#